data_AF-A0A316U8S1-F1
#
_entry.id   AF-A0A316U8S1-F1
#
_cell.length_a   1.000
_cell.length_b   1.000
_cell.length_c   1.000
_cell.angle_alpha   90.00
_cell.angle_beta   90.00
_cell.angle_gamma   90.00
#
_symmetry.space_group_name_H-M   'P 1'
#
loop_
_entity.id
_entity.type
_entity.pdbx_description
1 polymer ?
#
loop_
_entity_poly.entity_id
_entity_poly.type
_entity_poly.pdbx_seq_one_letter_code
_entity_poly.pdbx_strand_id
1 'polypeptide(L)' 'MPPKKDAHDLKEGDEVSWKWGSNHPSGTVKEVVDGDAEVTTKRGSKVSKEGDESNPAVKLDTGKSDAVKSAKEIDGVKPA' A
#
# COMPACT_ATOMS: atom_id res chain seq x y z
N MET A 1 13.42 -3.40 16.10
CA MET A 1 12.13 -3.08 15.47
C MET A 1 12.40 -1.94 14.49
N PRO A 2 12.09 -2.07 13.20
CA PRO A 2 12.08 -0.91 12.33
C PRO A 2 11.07 0.11 12.91
N PRO A 3 11.40 1.42 12.92
CA PRO A 3 10.46 2.44 13.39
C PRO A 3 9.21 2.35 12.52
N LYS A 4 8.03 2.33 13.17
CA LYS A 4 6.77 2.33 12.43
C LYS A 4 6.68 3.66 11.69
N LYS A 5 6.54 3.61 10.37
CA LYS A 5 6.45 4.80 9.51
C LYS A 5 4.98 5.18 9.37
N ASP A 6 4.65 6.45 9.52
CA ASP A 6 3.25 6.88 9.46
C ASP A 6 2.75 6.84 8.02
N ALA A 7 1.47 6.51 7.84
CA ALA A 7 0.83 6.44 6.53
C ALA A 7 1.01 7.72 5.70
N HIS A 8 0.91 8.88 6.36
CA HIS A 8 1.13 10.20 5.75
C HIS A 8 2.62 10.54 5.54
N ASP A 9 3.54 9.83 6.21
CA ASP A 9 4.98 10.02 5.98
C ASP A 9 5.51 9.13 4.85
N LEU A 10 4.75 8.12 4.42
CA LEU A 10 5.04 7.33 3.22
C LEU A 10 5.09 8.24 2.00
N LYS A 11 6.13 8.09 1.20
CA LYS A 11 6.37 8.87 -0.02
C LYS A 11 6.60 7.90 -1.17
N GLU A 12 6.41 8.38 -2.40
CA GLU A 12 6.78 7.61 -3.58
C GLU A 12 8.27 7.19 -3.48
N GLY A 13 8.54 5.90 -3.70
CA GLY A 13 9.87 5.30 -3.57
C GLY A 13 10.15 4.60 -2.24
N ASP A 14 9.28 4.72 -1.23
CA ASP A 14 9.47 4.02 0.06
C ASP A 14 9.22 2.52 -0.11
N GLU A 15 10.14 1.68 0.37
CA GLU A 15 9.98 0.22 0.31
C GLU A 15 9.23 -0.27 1.54
N VAL A 16 8.09 -0.92 1.30
CA VAL A 16 7.25 -1.44 2.37
C VAL A 16 6.86 -2.89 2.09
N SER A 17 6.47 -3.59 3.14
CA SER A 17 6.01 -4.98 3.05
C SER A 17 4.70 -5.14 3.78
N TRP A 18 3.83 -6.02 3.29
CA TRP A 18 2.53 -6.27 3.90
C TRP A 18 2.25 -7.76 3.94
N LYS A 19 1.37 -8.15 4.86
CA LYS A 19 0.97 -9.54 4.97
C LYS A 19 -0.20 -9.81 4.04
N TRP A 20 -0.07 -10.80 3.17
CA TRP A 20 -1.16 -11.31 2.34
C TRP A 20 -1.33 -12.81 2.55
N GLY A 21 -2.29 -13.17 3.39
CA GLY A 21 -2.51 -14.57 3.79
C GLY A 21 -1.29 -15.12 4.51
N SER A 22 -0.67 -16.15 3.93
CA SER A 22 0.58 -16.75 4.42
C SER A 22 1.85 -16.13 3.82
N ASN A 23 1.70 -15.20 2.87
CA ASN A 23 2.83 -14.59 2.16
C ASN A 23 3.11 -13.17 2.67
N HIS A 24 4.36 -12.72 2.55
CA HIS A 24 4.77 -11.34 2.81
C HIS A 24 5.34 -10.72 1.52
N PRO A 25 4.50 -10.28 0.59
CA PRO A 25 4.95 -9.45 -0.52
C PRO A 25 5.57 -8.14 0.00
N SER A 26 6.62 -7.71 -0.69
CA SER A 26 7.17 -6.36 -0.59
C SER A 26 6.88 -5.59 -1.87
N GLY A 27 6.90 -4.27 -1.76
CA GLY A 27 6.67 -3.36 -2.87
C GLY A 27 7.11 -1.96 -2.54
N THR A 28 7.18 -1.14 -3.58
CA THR A 28 7.57 0.27 -3.49
C THR A 28 6.31 1.13 -3.51
N VAL A 29 6.19 2.06 -2.57
CA VAL A 29 5.10 3.04 -2.58
C VAL A 29 5.16 3.84 -3.86
N LYS A 30 4.06 3.84 -4.61
CA LYS A 30 3.85 4.72 -5.77
C LYS A 30 3.11 5.97 -5.32
N GLU A 31 1.98 5.78 -4.66
CA GLU A 31 1.08 6.90 -4.36
C GLU A 31 0.29 6.59 -3.09
N VAL A 32 0.07 7.60 -2.26
CA VAL A 32 -0.82 7.54 -1.10
C VAL A 32 -2.04 8.37 -1.43
N VAL A 33 -3.21 7.76 -1.37
CA VAL A 33 -4.49 8.37 -1.70
C VAL A 33 -5.38 8.28 -0.47
N ASP A 34 -5.78 9.41 0.09
CA ASP A 34 -6.69 9.49 1.24
C ASP A 34 -8.16 9.16 0.88
N GLY A 35 -8.38 8.52 -0.28
CA GLY A 35 -9.67 8.22 -0.90
C GLY A 35 -9.61 6.94 -1.72
N ASP A 36 -10.59 6.73 -2.61
CA ASP A 36 -10.64 5.58 -3.51
C ASP A 36 -9.40 5.47 -4.42
N ALA A 37 -8.61 4.41 -4.22
CA ALA A 37 -7.51 4.06 -5.10
C ALA A 37 -7.85 2.82 -5.93
N GLU A 38 -7.65 2.92 -7.24
CA GLU A 38 -7.81 1.81 -8.17
C GLU A 38 -6.47 1.48 -8.83
N VAL A 39 -6.12 0.19 -8.89
CA VAL A 39 -4.94 -0.31 -9.58
C VAL A 39 -5.31 -1.43 -10.54
N THR A 40 -4.56 -1.55 -11.62
CA THR A 40 -4.76 -2.63 -12.60
C THR A 40 -3.66 -3.67 -12.43
N THR A 41 -4.04 -4.90 -12.14
CA THR A 41 -3.09 -6.02 -12.05
C THR A 41 -2.67 -6.47 -13.45
N LYS A 42 -1.54 -7.19 -13.55
CA LYS A 42 -0.99 -7.68 -14.83
C LYS A 42 -1.94 -8.59 -15.63
N ARG A 43 -2.94 -9.21 -14.99
CA ARG A 43 -3.97 -10.02 -15.66
C ARG A 43 -5.16 -9.21 -16.18
N GLY A 44 -5.12 -7.87 -16.10
CA GLY A 44 -6.22 -7.00 -16.49
C GLY A 44 -7.34 -6.91 -15.45
N SER A 45 -7.15 -7.48 -14.25
CA SER A 45 -8.11 -7.34 -13.15
C SER A 45 -7.87 -6.01 -12.45
N LYS A 46 -8.91 -5.20 -12.31
CA LYS A 46 -8.90 -3.97 -11.54
C LYS A 46 -9.16 -4.29 -10.07
N VAL A 47 -8.35 -3.71 -9.20
CA VAL A 47 -8.50 -3.80 -7.76
C VAL A 47 -8.73 -2.38 -7.26
N SER A 48 -9.91 -2.11 -6.75
CA SER A 48 -10.25 -0.87 -6.06
C SER A 48 -10.12 -1.06 -4.55
N LYS A 49 -9.73 0.02 -3.88
CA LYS A 49 -9.57 0.08 -2.43
C LYS A 49 -9.98 1.47 -1.95
N GLU A 50 -10.97 1.51 -1.09
CA GLU A 50 -11.34 2.72 -0.37
C GLU A 50 -10.26 3.02 0.68
N GLY A 51 -9.63 4.18 0.54
CA GLY A 51 -8.82 4.82 1.56
C GLY A 51 -9.62 5.95 2.21
N ASP A 52 -9.27 6.27 3.46
CA ASP A 52 -9.87 7.37 4.22
C ASP A 52 -8.75 8.20 4.88
N GLU A 53 -9.10 9.36 5.44
CA GLU A 53 -8.16 10.25 6.15
C GLU A 53 -7.37 9.54 7.28
N SER A 54 -8.00 8.59 7.99
CA SER A 54 -7.31 7.79 9.01
C SER A 54 -6.54 6.59 8.43
N ASN A 55 -6.93 6.11 7.24
CA ASN A 55 -6.34 4.92 6.64
C ASN A 55 -6.27 5.06 5.11
N PRO A 56 -5.32 5.85 4.61
CA PRO A 56 -5.23 6.11 3.19
C PRO A 56 -4.89 4.83 2.42
N ALA A 57 -5.32 4.77 1.18
CA ALA A 57 -5.00 3.72 0.25
C ALA A 57 -3.64 4.00 -0.39
N VAL A 58 -2.71 3.08 -0.19
CA VAL A 58 -1.35 3.13 -0.70
C VAL A 58 -1.26 2.24 -1.92
N LYS A 59 -1.00 2.84 -3.08
CA LYS A 59 -0.62 2.14 -4.30
C LYS A 59 0.83 1.72 -4.19
N LEU A 60 1.08 0.47 -4.49
CA LEU A 60 2.35 -0.23 -4.32
C LEU A 60 2.73 -0.88 -5.63
N ASP A 61 3.95 -0.62 -6.09
CA ASP A 61 4.52 -1.31 -7.23
C ASP A 61 5.36 -2.49 -6.75
N THR A 62 5.00 -3.70 -7.19
CA THR A 62 5.77 -4.92 -6.86
C THR A 62 6.85 -5.24 -7.90
N GLY A 63 7.09 -4.34 -8.87
CA GLY A 63 7.91 -4.55 -10.07
C GLY A 63 7.28 -5.50 -11.10
N LYS A 64 6.32 -6.34 -10.68
CA LYS A 64 5.61 -7.30 -11.54
C LYS A 64 4.16 -6.90 -11.78
N SER A 65 3.53 -6.21 -10.84
CA SER A 65 2.13 -5.79 -10.88
C SER A 65 1.89 -4.67 -9.88
N ASP A 66 0.90 -3.83 -10.16
CA ASP A 66 0.42 -2.86 -9.19
C ASP A 66 -0.46 -3.55 -8.13
N ALA A 67 -0.26 -3.14 -6.89
CA ALA A 67 -1.04 -3.55 -5.73
C ALA A 67 -1.57 -2.29 -5.05
N VAL A 68 -2.71 -2.41 -4.37
CA VAL A 68 -3.27 -1.34 -3.56
C VAL A 68 -3.62 -1.90 -2.19
N LYS A 69 -3.14 -1.23 -1.15
CA LYS A 69 -3.35 -1.64 0.24
C LYS A 69 -3.58 -0.43 1.11
N SER A 70 -4.44 -0.57 2.10
CA SER A 70 -4.59 0.50 3.08
C SER A 70 -3.36 0.54 3.98
N ALA A 71 -2.98 1.72 4.46
CA ALA A 71 -1.82 1.89 5.31
C ALA A 71 -1.80 0.96 6.54
N LYS A 72 -2.97 0.68 7.13
CA LYS A 72 -3.10 -0.26 8.26
C LYS A 72 -2.79 -1.73 7.93
N GLU A 73 -2.85 -2.13 6.66
CA GLU A 73 -2.50 -3.48 6.23
C GLU A 73 -0.99 -3.67 6.01
N ILE A 74 -0.22 -2.57 5.96
CA ILE A 74 1.21 -2.61 5.70
C ILE A 74 1.98 -2.82 7.01
N ASP A 75 2.92 -3.75 6.98
CA ASP A 75 3.74 -4.08 8.13
C ASP A 75 4.71 -2.93 8.42
N GLY A 76 4.75 -2.50 9.68
CA GLY A 76 5.55 -1.36 10.07
C GLY A 76 4.96 -0.01 9.65
N VAL A 77 3.75 0.04 9.10
CA VAL A 77 3.05 1.30 8.85
C VAL A 77 1.96 1.51 9.90
N LYS A 78 1.91 2.72 10.46
CA LYS A 78 0.81 3.13 11.32
C LYS A 78 -0.22 3.89 10.50
N PRO A 79 -1.52 3.51 10.57
CA PRO A 79 -2.58 4.41 10.11
C PRO A 79 -2.54 5.72 10.92
N ALA A 80 -3.06 6.80 10.33
CA ALA A 80 -3.09 8.13 10.91
C ALA A 80 -4.07 8.21 12.09
#